data_AF-A0A5Z6UAM0-F1
#
_entry.id   AF-A0A5Z6UAM0-F1
#
_cell.length_a   1.000
_cell.length_b   1.000
_cell.length_c   1.000
_cell.angle_alpha   90.00
_cell.angle_beta   90.00
_cell.angle_gamma   90.00
#
_symmetry.space_group_name_H-M   'P 1'
#
loop_
_entity.id
_entity.type
_entity.pdbx_description
1 polymer ?
#
loop_
_entity_poly.entity_id
_entity_poly.type
_entity_poly.pdbx_seq_one_letter_code
_entity_poly.pdbx_strand_id
1 'polypeptide(L)'
;MSYARHLPVLMYHHVSDKPGQITLSPRTFRAQMKWLAESGWKTVTAAEVEAFYHGARLPRKSVMLTFDGGWLDNWLQVFPVLQEF
;
A
#
# COMPACT_ATOMS: atom_id res chain seq x y z
N MET A 1 -23.35 0.91 6.86
CA MET A 1 -21.91 0.76 6.51
C MET A 1 -21.11 0.44 7.77
N SER A 2 -20.15 -0.48 7.68
CA SER A 2 -19.21 -0.76 8.77
C SER A 2 -17.93 0.05 8.57
N TYR A 3 -17.33 0.52 9.67
CA TYR A 3 -16.17 1.42 9.67
C TYR A 3 -14.93 0.70 10.22
N ALA A 4 -13.75 1.19 9.84
CA ALA A 4 -12.50 0.67 10.38
C ALA A 4 -12.37 0.99 11.88
N ARG A 5 -11.91 0.01 12.65
CA ARG A 5 -11.45 0.21 14.04
C ARG A 5 -9.93 0.25 14.16
N HIS A 6 -9.25 -0.33 13.18
CA HIS A 6 -7.80 -0.36 13.06
C HIS A 6 -7.48 -0.13 11.58
N LEU A 7 -6.32 0.46 11.32
CA LEU A 7 -5.80 0.68 9.98
C LEU A 7 -4.54 -0.16 9.78
N PRO A 8 -4.57 -1.19 8.91
CA PRO A 8 -3.37 -1.86 8.47
C PRO A 8 -2.46 -0.92 7.69
N VAL A 9 -1.17 -0.94 8.01
CA VAL A 9 -0.12 -0.22 7.29
C VAL A 9 0.83 -1.26 6.70
N LEU A 10 0.89 -1.34 5.37
CA LEU A 10 1.81 -2.23 4.66
C LEU A 10 3.07 -1.45 4.29
N MET A 11 4.21 -1.98 4.69
CA MET A 11 5.51 -1.36 4.48
C MET A 11 6.33 -2.17 3.49
N TYR A 12 6.80 -1.49 2.44
CA TYR A 12 7.67 -2.03 1.40
C TYR A 12 9.01 -1.28 1.43
N HIS A 13 10.09 -1.95 1.01
CA HIS A 13 11.40 -1.31 0.80
C HIS A 13 11.77 -1.43 -0.67
N HIS A 14 12.25 -2.60 -1.10
CA HIS A 14 12.65 -2.84 -2.48
C HIS A 14 11.58 -3.63 -3.25
N VAL A 15 11.33 -3.21 -4.49
CA VAL A 15 10.57 -4.00 -5.46
C VAL A 15 11.45 -4.25 -6.68
N SER A 16 12.03 -5.44 -6.76
CA SER A 16 13.09 -5.76 -7.72
C SER A 16 13.16 -7.27 -7.99
N ASP A 17 13.54 -7.65 -9.22
CA ASP A 17 13.83 -9.05 -9.58
C ASP A 17 15.19 -9.52 -9.02
N LYS A 18 16.02 -8.60 -8.53
CA LYS A 18 17.28 -8.93 -7.87
C LYS A 18 17.02 -9.32 -6.42
N PRO A 19 17.47 -10.51 -5.96
CA PRO A 19 17.32 -10.90 -4.57
C PRO A 19 18.13 -9.95 -3.66
N GLY A 20 17.60 -9.69 -2.46
CA GLY A 20 18.18 -8.78 -1.49
C GLY A 20 17.46 -8.85 -0.15
N GLN A 21 18.00 -8.17 0.85
CA GLN A 21 17.31 -8.03 2.13
C GLN A 21 16.08 -7.13 1.94
N ILE A 22 14.94 -7.56 2.47
CA ILE A 22 13.68 -6.79 2.42
C ILE A 22 13.28 -6.44 0.97
N THR A 23 13.46 -7.40 0.06
CA THR A 23 13.12 -7.26 -1.36
C THR A 23 11.93 -8.13 -1.76
N LEU A 24 10.97 -7.53 -2.45
CA LEU A 24 9.81 -8.20 -3.05
C LEU A 24 9.93 -8.20 -4.57
N SER A 25 9.51 -9.28 -5.24
CA SER A 25 9.49 -9.27 -6.71
C SER A 25 8.38 -8.35 -7.26
N PRO A 26 8.57 -7.68 -8.42
CA PRO A 26 7.53 -6.91 -9.09
C PRO A 26 6.26 -7.72 -9.34
N ARG A 27 6.41 -9.00 -9.71
CA ARG A 27 5.28 -9.93 -9.90
C ARG A 27 4.46 -10.11 -8.62
N THR A 28 5.12 -10.32 -7.48
CA THR A 28 4.42 -10.48 -6.20
C THR A 28 3.77 -9.17 -5.76
N PHE A 29 4.46 -8.03 -5.92
CA PHE A 29 3.90 -6.72 -5.59
C PHE A 29 2.61 -6.45 -6.39
N ARG A 30 2.64 -6.63 -7.71
CA ARG A 30 1.47 -6.51 -8.58
C ARG A 30 0.32 -7.42 -8.16
N ALA A 31 0.61 -8.67 -7.81
CA ALA A 31 -0.40 -9.61 -7.35
C ALA A 31 -1.08 -9.17 -6.04
N GLN A 32 -0.31 -8.58 -5.10
CA GLN A 32 -0.85 -8.02 -3.87
C GLN A 32 -1.74 -6.80 -4.15
N MET A 33 -1.32 -5.87 -5.02
CA MET A 33 -2.12 -4.69 -5.37
C MET A 33 -3.43 -5.09 -6.06
N LYS A 34 -3.35 -6.03 -7.02
CA LYS A 34 -4.53 -6.61 -7.67
C LYS A 34 -5.50 -7.20 -6.64
N TRP A 35 -5.00 -8.01 -5.70
CA TRP A 35 -5.83 -8.63 -4.68
C TRP A 35 -6.49 -7.59 -3.77
N LEU A 36 -5.80 -6.52 -3.38
CA LEU A 36 -6.37 -5.43 -2.60
C LEU A 36 -7.54 -4.78 -3.34
N ALA A 37 -7.34 -4.44 -4.62
CA ALA A 37 -8.35 -3.82 -5.46
C ALA A 37 -9.58 -4.73 -5.66
N GLU A 38 -9.38 -5.98 -6.08
CA GLU A 38 -10.45 -6.96 -6.31
C GLU A 38 -11.20 -7.32 -5.01
N SER A 39 -10.50 -7.30 -3.88
CA SER A 39 -11.10 -7.56 -2.55
C SER A 39 -11.80 -6.34 -1.97
N GLY A 40 -11.84 -5.20 -2.68
CA GLY A 40 -12.53 -3.98 -2.26
C GLY A 40 -11.85 -3.23 -1.11
N TRP A 41 -10.53 -3.35 -0.99
CA TRP A 41 -9.74 -2.46 -0.14
C TRP A 41 -9.58 -1.08 -0.79
N LYS A 42 -9.48 -0.06 0.04
CA LYS A 42 -9.22 1.32 -0.37
C LYS A 42 -7.95 1.82 0.29
N THR A 43 -7.04 2.33 -0.53
CA THR A 43 -5.85 3.00 -0.02
C THR A 43 -6.24 4.31 0.66
N VAL A 44 -5.50 4.68 1.70
CA VAL A 44 -5.66 5.97 2.38
C VAL A 44 -4.37 6.77 2.32
N THR A 45 -4.53 8.08 2.21
CA THR A 45 -3.46 9.07 2.24
C THR A 45 -3.01 9.35 3.68
N ALA A 46 -1.81 9.91 3.85
CA ALA A 46 -1.33 10.33 5.18
C ALA A 46 -2.27 11.31 5.88
N ALA A 47 -2.88 12.24 5.12
CA ALA A 47 -3.87 13.18 5.66
C ALA A 47 -5.15 12.48 6.17
N GLU A 48 -5.61 11.44 5.47
CA GLU A 48 -6.75 10.63 5.93
C GLU A 48 -6.39 9.80 7.17
N VAL A 49 -5.14 9.33 7.28
CA VAL A 49 -4.65 8.66 8.50
C VAL A 49 -4.61 9.61 9.69
N GLU A 50 -4.11 10.83 9.50
CA GLU A 50 -4.13 11.87 10.52
C GLU A 50 -5.58 12.18 10.96
N ALA A 51 -6.48 12.40 10.00
CA ALA A 51 -7.89 12.64 10.30
C ALA A 51 -8.52 11.46 11.06
N PHE A 52 -8.20 10.22 10.68
CA PHE A 52 -8.66 9.01 11.38
C PHE A 52 -8.16 8.95 12.82
N TYR A 53 -6.90 9.34 13.06
CA TYR A 53 -6.34 9.44 14.41
C TYR A 53 -7.09 10.49 15.26
N HIS A 54 -7.58 11.56 14.64
CA HIS A 54 -8.42 12.58 15.28
C HIS A 54 -9.91 12.21 15.35
N GLY A 55 -10.30 10.99 15.00
CA GLY A 55 -11.67 10.47 15.16
C GLY A 55 -12.54 10.53 13.90
N ALA A 56 -12.00 10.94 12.74
CA ALA A 56 -12.69 10.74 11.48
C ALA A 56 -12.88 9.24 11.20
N ARG A 57 -13.86 8.89 10.37
CA ARG A 57 -14.18 7.48 10.08
C ARG A 57 -13.63 7.08 8.71
N LEU A 58 -13.01 5.90 8.66
CA LEU A 58 -12.61 5.25 7.41
C LEU A 58 -13.54 4.07 7.09
N PRO A 59 -13.73 3.72 5.80
CA PRO A 59 -14.34 2.45 5.41
C PRO A 59 -13.67 1.25 6.10
N ARG A 60 -14.43 0.19 6.41
CA ARG A 60 -13.87 -1.00 7.10
C ARG A 60 -12.64 -1.61 6.41
N LYS A 61 -12.59 -1.57 5.08
CA LYS A 61 -11.49 -2.09 4.25
C LYS A 61 -10.59 -0.95 3.78
N SER A 62 -9.98 -0.23 4.71
CA SER A 62 -8.97 0.80 4.40
C SER A 62 -7.57 0.28 4.71
N VAL A 63 -6.58 0.66 3.92
CA VAL A 63 -5.16 0.25 4.07
C VAL A 63 -4.24 1.41 3.70
N MET A 64 -3.14 1.59 4.45
CA MET A 64 -2.07 2.51 4.05
C MET A 64 -0.93 1.71 3.43
N LEU A 65 -0.38 2.22 2.32
CA LEU A 65 0.83 1.68 1.69
C LEU A 65 1.97 2.65 1.95
N THR A 66 3.12 2.12 2.39
CA THR A 66 4.33 2.88 2.69
C THR A 66 5.53 2.25 1.96
N PHE A 67 6.44 3.09 1.48
CA PHE A 67 7.61 2.70 0.70
C PHE A 67 8.83 3.44 1.27
N ASP A 68 9.71 2.69 1.93
CA ASP A 68 10.78 3.26 2.73
C ASP A 68 12.14 3.18 2.03
N GLY A 69 13.02 4.12 2.33
CA GLY A 69 14.38 4.19 1.81
C GLY A 69 14.56 5.03 0.53
N GLY A 70 13.46 5.45 -0.11
CA GLY A 70 13.52 6.39 -1.25
C GLY A 70 14.23 5.81 -2.48
N TRP A 71 14.09 4.50 -2.70
CA TRP A 71 14.82 3.79 -3.74
C TRP A 71 14.30 4.08 -5.15
N LEU A 72 15.20 4.14 -6.13
CA LEU A 72 14.84 4.35 -7.54
C LEU A 72 13.91 3.24 -8.07
N ASP A 73 14.02 2.03 -7.54
CA ASP A 73 13.14 0.92 -7.92
C ASP A 73 11.67 1.18 -7.53
N ASN A 74 11.39 1.98 -6.50
CA ASN A 74 10.03 2.37 -6.15
C ASN A 74 9.42 3.23 -7.27
N TRP A 75 10.20 4.16 -7.81
CA TRP A 75 9.73 4.94 -8.96
C TRP A 75 9.54 4.08 -10.21
N LEU A 76 10.48 3.19 -10.51
CA LEU A 76 10.47 2.43 -11.77
C LEU A 76 9.52 1.22 -11.75
N GLN A 77 9.29 0.59 -10.60
CA GLN A 77 8.57 -0.68 -10.47
C GLN A 77 7.26 -0.55 -9.69
N VAL A 78 7.23 0.25 -8.62
CA VAL A 78 6.03 0.42 -7.79
C VAL A 78 5.06 1.39 -8.42
N PHE A 79 5.52 2.59 -8.79
CA PHE A 79 4.64 3.67 -9.25
C PHE A 79 3.77 3.26 -10.44
N PRO A 80 4.28 2.62 -11.52
CA PRO A 80 3.44 2.17 -12.63
C PRO A 80 2.34 1.20 -12.18
N VAL A 81 2.67 0.25 -11.30
CA VAL A 81 1.70 -0.74 -10.80
C VAL A 81 0.60 -0.07 -9.96
N LEU A 82 0.92 0.96 -9.18
CA LEU A 82 -0.09 1.72 -8.43
C LEU A 82 -1.05 2.49 -9.34
N GLN A 83 -0.66 2.84 -10.57
CA GLN A 83 -1.55 3.52 -11.53
C GLN A 83 -2.55 2.56 -12.19
N GLU A 84 -2.34 1.26 -12.09
CA GLU A 84 -3.19 0.25 -12.73
C GLU A 84 -4.42 -0.15 -11.91
N PHE A 85 -4.44 0.17 -10.60
CA PHE A 85 -5.46 -0.27 -9.63
C PHE A 85 -6.05 0.90 -8.86
#